data_AF-A0A945PCE3-F1
#
_entry.id   AF-A0A945PCE3-F1
#
_cell.length_a   1.000
_cell.length_b   1.000
_cell.length_c   1.000
_cell.angle_alpha   90.00
_cell.angle_beta   90.00
_cell.angle_gamma   90.00
#
_symmetry.space_group_name_H-M   'P 1'
#
loop_
_entity.id
_entity.type
_entity.pdbx_description
1 polymer ?
#
loop_
_entity_poly.entity_id
_entity_poly.type
_entity_poly.pdbx_seq_one_letter_code
_entity_poly.pdbx_strand_id
1 'polypeptide(L)'
;MSPAFAFQYSVEAILGTGLAKRQAFLEQALDYRESLRHFVREQDAMDPDSPHELYLRNYLSKKPLVDGQLPRFVERPLSPADGLTFSVIPLVVLLLEAGAAFFFAVWAVSRADVTGYAVAEES
;
A
#
# COMPACT_ATOMS: atom_id res chain seq x y z
N MET A 1 -7.36 0.04 -14.05
CA MET A 1 -7.49 -1.13 -13.14
C MET A 1 -8.72 -1.91 -13.61
N SER A 2 -8.89 -3.19 -13.26
CA SER A 2 -10.21 -3.80 -13.46
C SER A 2 -11.13 -3.42 -12.30
N PRO A 3 -12.44 -3.24 -12.53
CA PRO A 3 -13.39 -2.97 -11.46
C PRO A 3 -13.38 -4.03 -10.35
N ALA A 4 -13.23 -5.30 -10.75
CA ALA A 4 -13.11 -6.42 -9.82
C ALA A 4 -11.87 -6.31 -8.92
N PHE A 5 -10.72 -5.93 -9.49
CA PHE A 5 -9.50 -5.72 -8.70
C PHE A 5 -9.63 -4.54 -7.74
N ALA A 6 -10.21 -3.41 -8.18
CA ALA A 6 -10.41 -2.24 -7.32
C ALA A 6 -11.31 -2.57 -6.11
N PHE A 7 -12.41 -3.29 -6.34
CA PHE A 7 -13.28 -3.75 -5.27
C PHE A 7 -12.58 -4.73 -4.33
N GLN A 8 -11.97 -5.79 -4.88
CA GLN A 8 -11.28 -6.81 -4.09
C GLN A 8 -10.16 -6.20 -3.24
N TYR A 9 -9.31 -5.36 -3.83
CA TYR A 9 -8.22 -4.70 -3.11
C TYR A 9 -8.75 -3.84 -1.96
N SER A 10 -9.85 -3.11 -2.18
CA SER A 10 -10.45 -2.27 -1.14
C SER A 10 -11.00 -3.09 0.04
N VAL A 11 -11.69 -4.20 -0.26
CA VAL A 11 -12.21 -5.12 0.78
C VAL A 11 -11.06 -5.76 1.55
N GLU A 12 -10.03 -6.24 0.85
CA GLU A 12 -8.84 -6.81 1.49
C GLU A 12 -8.13 -5.80 2.40
N ALA A 13 -7.99 -4.56 1.94
CA ALA A 13 -7.36 -3.49 2.71
C ALA A 13 -8.14 -3.16 3.98
N ILE A 14 -9.47 -2.99 3.90
CA ILE A 14 -10.33 -2.71 5.06
C ILE A 14 -10.27 -3.86 6.08
N LEU A 15 -10.23 -5.10 5.61
CA LEU A 15 -10.13 -6.29 6.47
C LEU A 15 -8.70 -6.52 7.01
N GLY A 16 -7.72 -5.73 6.58
CA GLY A 16 -6.32 -5.91 6.99
C GLY A 16 -5.69 -7.20 6.46
N THR A 17 -6.09 -7.63 5.27
CA THR A 17 -5.66 -8.89 4.64
C THR A 17 -5.10 -8.67 3.24
N GLY A 18 -4.77 -9.76 2.56
CA GLY A 18 -4.45 -9.73 1.14
C GLY A 18 -3.21 -8.90 0.78
N LEU A 19 -3.27 -8.21 -0.36
CA LEU A 19 -2.15 -7.45 -0.88
C LEU A 19 -1.79 -6.23 0.00
N ALA A 20 -2.79 -5.55 0.54
CA ALA A 20 -2.60 -4.39 1.41
C ALA A 20 -1.82 -4.76 2.68
N LYS A 21 -2.14 -5.91 3.31
CA LYS A 21 -1.36 -6.42 4.45
C LYS A 21 0.10 -6.65 4.09
N ARG A 22 0.38 -7.26 2.93
CA ARG A 22 1.75 -7.54 2.48
C ARG A 22 2.54 -6.27 2.22
N GLN A 23 1.89 -5.26 1.65
CA GLN A 23 2.50 -3.96 1.41
C GLN A 23 2.85 -3.26 2.74
N ALA A 24 1.92 -3.25 3.70
CA ALA A 24 2.17 -2.72 5.04
C ALA A 24 3.30 -3.48 5.77
N PHE A 25 3.36 -4.80 5.64
CA PHE A 25 4.47 -5.58 6.20
C PHE A 25 5.81 -5.18 5.58
N LEU A 26 5.87 -4.99 4.26
CA LEU A 26 7.11 -4.60 3.57
C LEU A 26 7.59 -3.22 4.06
N GLU A 27 6.69 -2.25 4.17
CA GLU A 27 6.99 -0.92 4.70
C GLU A 27 7.55 -1.02 6.13
N GLN A 28 6.89 -1.77 7.01
CA GLN A 28 7.36 -1.99 8.38
C GLN A 28 8.73 -2.69 8.43
N ALA A 29 8.99 -3.65 7.55
CA ALA A 29 10.27 -4.35 7.48
C ALA A 29 11.40 -3.42 7.01
N LEU A 30 11.11 -2.50 6.08
CA LEU A 30 12.07 -1.50 5.62
C LEU A 30 12.38 -0.48 6.71
N ASP A 31 11.37 -0.01 7.44
CA ASP A 31 11.55 0.88 8.60
C ASP A 31 12.39 0.21 9.69
N TYR A 32 12.09 -1.05 10.00
CA TYR A 32 12.86 -1.82 10.97
C TYR A 32 14.31 -2.05 10.54
N ARG A 33 14.55 -2.26 9.23
CA ARG A 33 15.92 -2.35 8.71
C ARG A 33 16.69 -1.05 8.95
N GLU A 34 16.05 0.09 8.79
CA GLU A 34 16.70 1.38 9.03
C GLU A 34 16.93 1.64 10.53
N SER A 35 15.98 1.27 11.39
CA SER A 35 16.17 1.37 12.84
C SER A 35 17.32 0.48 13.33
N LEU A 36 17.48 -0.73 12.79
CA LEU A 36 18.63 -1.59 13.08
C LEU A 36 19.95 -0.96 12.62
N ARG A 37 19.99 -0.34 11.44
CA ARG A 37 21.20 0.35 10.97
C ARG A 37 21.58 1.51 11.88
N HIS A 38 20.58 2.28 12.32
CA HIS A 38 20.79 3.38 13.26
C HIS A 38 21.33 2.87 14.59
N PHE A 39 20.69 1.84 15.16
CA PHE A 39 21.12 1.21 16.39
C PHE A 39 22.57 0.72 16.33
N VAL A 40 22.96 0.02 15.26
CA VAL A 40 24.34 -0.46 15.08
C VAL A 40 25.33 0.71 15.02
N ARG A 41 24.99 1.78 14.30
CA ARG A 41 25.84 2.99 14.22
C ARG A 41 26.00 3.66 15.58
N GLU A 42 24.92 3.80 16.33
CA GLU A 42 24.95 4.42 17.67
C GLU A 42 25.77 3.60 18.66
N GLN A 43 25.54 2.28 18.70
CA GLN A 43 26.30 1.38 19.58
C GLN A 43 27.78 1.41 19.25
N ASP A 44 28.12 1.40 17.96
CA ASP A 44 29.51 1.50 17.53
C ASP A 44 30.13 2.85 17.90
N ALA A 45 29.44 3.98 17.67
CA ALA A 45 29.90 5.31 18.03
C ALA A 45 30.11 5.53 19.54
N MET A 46 29.43 4.76 20.39
CA MET A 46 29.62 4.78 21.85
C MET A 46 30.88 4.03 22.31
N ASP A 47 31.54 3.29 21.42
CA ASP A 47 32.77 2.57 21.72
C ASP A 47 34.02 3.38 21.30
N PRO A 48 34.71 4.06 22.24
CA PRO A 48 35.89 4.86 21.90
C PRO A 48 37.08 4.03 21.40
N ASP A 49 37.04 2.71 21.55
CA ASP A 49 38.06 1.78 21.06
C ASP A 49 37.74 1.25 19.65
N SER A 50 36.60 1.63 19.07
CA SER A 50 36.19 1.19 17.72
C SER A 50 36.78 2.10 16.64
N PRO A 51 37.32 1.55 15.54
CA PRO A 51 37.71 2.34 14.35
C PRO A 51 36.54 3.01 13.62
N HIS A 52 35.30 2.63 13.94
CA HIS A 52 34.06 3.14 13.35
C HIS A 52 33.92 2.98 11.82
N GLU A 53 34.59 1.98 11.23
CA GLU A 53 34.40 1.68 9.81
C GLU A 53 33.18 0.78 9.61
N LEU A 54 32.06 1.44 9.30
CA LEU A 54 30.80 0.78 9.00
C LEU A 54 30.95 -0.24 7.85
N TYR A 55 30.20 -1.34 7.92
CA TYR A 55 30.19 -2.46 6.96
C TYR A 55 31.42 -3.37 6.97
N LEU A 56 32.46 -3.06 7.74
CA LEU A 56 33.58 -3.97 7.97
C LEU A 56 33.48 -4.54 9.38
N ARG A 57 33.04 -5.81 9.49
CA ARG A 57 32.82 -6.48 10.78
C ARG A 57 34.02 -6.39 11.74
N ASN A 58 35.24 -6.35 11.23
CA ASN A 58 36.46 -6.30 12.04
C ASN A 58 36.77 -4.91 12.62
N TYR A 59 36.10 -3.87 12.12
CA TYR A 59 36.31 -2.46 12.45
C TYR A 59 35.07 -1.84 13.15
N LEU A 60 34.15 -2.69 13.59
CA LEU A 60 33.04 -2.34 14.46
C LEU A 60 33.35 -2.74 15.90
N SER A 61 32.64 -2.11 16.85
CA SER A 61 32.69 -2.46 18.27
C SER A 61 32.44 -3.95 18.48
N LYS A 62 33.28 -4.56 19.33
CA LYS A 62 33.16 -5.97 19.74
C LYS A 62 32.56 -6.12 21.14
N LYS A 63 32.12 -5.02 21.73
CA LYS A 63 31.52 -5.03 23.07
C LYS A 63 30.24 -5.87 23.03
N PRO A 64 30.01 -6.71 24.05
CA PRO A 64 28.77 -7.47 24.14
C PRO A 64 27.60 -6.51 24.28
N LEU A 65 26.55 -6.75 23.51
CA LEU A 65 25.28 -6.04 23.67
C LEU A 65 24.64 -6.49 24.99
N VAL A 66 24.04 -5.56 25.72
CA VAL A 66 23.25 -5.91 26.91
C VAL A 66 21.94 -6.57 26.44
N ASP A 67 21.53 -7.62 27.15
CA ASP A 67 20.29 -8.32 26.86
C ASP A 67 19.10 -7.35 26.77
N GLY A 68 18.34 -7.46 25.68
CA GLY A 68 17.17 -6.62 25.41
C GLY A 68 17.43 -5.28 24.71
N GLN A 69 18.69 -4.90 24.46
CA GLN A 69 18.99 -3.67 23.70
C GLN A 69 18.72 -3.80 22.20
N LEU A 70 18.82 -5.01 21.65
CA LEU A 70 18.59 -5.23 20.23
C LEU A 70 17.10 -4.99 19.90
N PRO A 71 16.79 -4.02 19.01
CA PRO A 71 15.42 -3.80 18.56
C PRO A 71 14.86 -5.10 17.98
N ARG A 72 13.66 -5.50 18.40
CA ARG A 72 12.97 -6.67 17.85
C ARG A 72 11.89 -6.22 16.90
N PHE A 73 11.81 -6.88 15.74
CA PHE A 73 10.70 -6.66 14.83
C PHE A 73 9.40 -7.15 15.47
N VAL A 74 8.40 -6.29 15.50
CA VAL A 74 7.03 -6.61 15.90
C VAL A 74 6.12 -6.11 14.80
N GLU A 75 5.46 -7.03 14.10
CA GLU A 75 4.47 -6.67 13.08
C GLU A 75 3.30 -5.95 13.74
N ARG A 76 3.01 -4.75 13.24
CA ARG A 76 1.83 -3.97 13.62
C ARG A 76 0.68 -4.38 12.70
N PRO A 77 -0.46 -4.81 13.24
CA PRO A 77 -1.62 -5.14 12.43
C PRO A 77 -2.12 -3.90 11.71
N LEU A 78 -2.58 -4.07 10.47
CA LEU A 78 -3.18 -2.98 9.72
C LEU A 78 -4.50 -2.60 10.39
N SER A 79 -4.64 -1.34 10.80
CA SER A 79 -5.91 -0.88 11.36
C SER A 79 -6.95 -0.72 10.25
N PRO A 80 -8.26 -0.84 10.54
CA PRO A 80 -9.30 -0.55 9.55
C PRO A 80 -9.22 0.87 8.98
N ALA A 81 -8.73 1.83 9.77
CA ALA A 81 -8.53 3.22 9.33
C ALA A 81 -7.40 3.34 8.30
N ASP A 82 -6.29 2.64 8.52
CA ASP A 82 -5.20 2.56 7.54
C ASP A 82 -5.68 1.86 6.27
N GLY A 83 -6.43 0.76 6.42
CA GLY A 83 -7.06 0.03 5.33
C GLY A 83 -7.97 0.89 4.45
N LEU A 84 -8.73 1.81 5.07
CA LEU A 84 -9.56 2.77 4.35
C LEU A 84 -8.70 3.74 3.52
N THR A 85 -7.58 4.19 4.07
CA THR A 85 -6.63 5.09 3.38
C THR A 85 -6.04 4.41 2.14
N PHE A 86 -5.64 3.14 2.25
CA PHE A 86 -5.21 2.34 1.09
C PHE A 86 -6.30 2.17 0.03
N SER A 87 -7.57 2.23 0.42
CA SER A 87 -8.73 2.00 -0.47
C SER A 87 -9.23 3.26 -1.20
N VAL A 88 -8.83 4.47 -0.78
CA VAL A 88 -9.38 5.73 -1.33
C VAL A 88 -9.17 5.82 -2.84
N ILE A 89 -7.94 5.64 -3.31
CA ILE A 89 -7.61 5.77 -4.74
C ILE A 89 -8.35 4.71 -5.58
N PRO A 90 -8.29 3.41 -5.25
CA PRO A 90 -9.06 2.37 -5.94
C PRO A 90 -10.56 2.66 -6.04
N LEU A 91 -11.18 3.10 -4.93
CA LEU A 91 -12.60 3.38 -4.88
C LEU A 91 -12.98 4.60 -5.72
N VAL A 92 -12.18 5.67 -5.68
CA VAL A 92 -12.39 6.85 -6.52
C VAL A 92 -12.29 6.49 -8.00
N VAL A 93 -11.28 5.72 -8.39
CA VAL A 93 -11.15 5.25 -9.79
C VAL A 93 -12.36 4.41 -10.19
N LEU A 94 -12.80 3.48 -9.33
CA LEU A 94 -13.96 2.64 -9.59
C LEU A 94 -15.26 3.46 -9.76
N LEU A 95 -15.47 4.47 -8.90
CA LEU A 95 -16.62 5.37 -8.99
C LEU A 95 -16.60 6.20 -10.28
N LEU A 96 -15.42 6.66 -10.71
CA LEU A 96 -15.26 7.40 -11.97
C LEU A 96 -15.52 6.50 -13.18
N GLU A 97 -14.98 5.28 -13.19
CA GLU A 97 -15.23 4.29 -14.26
C GLU A 97 -16.71 3.95 -14.37
N ALA A 98 -17.38 3.69 -13.24
CA ALA A 98 -18.81 3.40 -13.19
C ALA A 98 -19.66 4.61 -13.63
N GLY A 99 -19.31 5.81 -13.17
CA GLY A 99 -19.98 7.05 -13.54
C GLY A 99 -19.83 7.37 -15.03
N ALA A 100 -18.64 7.18 -15.60
CA ALA A 100 -18.40 7.34 -17.03
C ALA A 100 -19.19 6.31 -17.84
N ALA A 101 -19.19 5.04 -17.45
CA ALA A 101 -19.96 4.00 -18.11
C ALA A 101 -21.47 4.31 -18.10
N PHE A 102 -21.99 4.74 -16.94
CA PHE A 102 -23.38 5.17 -16.82
C PHE A 102 -23.69 6.38 -17.70
N PHE A 103 -22.83 7.40 -17.69
CA PHE A 103 -22.97 8.58 -18.53
C PHE A 103 -23.00 8.21 -20.02
N PHE A 104 -22.08 7.38 -20.50
CA PHE A 104 -22.05 6.93 -21.89
C PHE A 104 -23.28 6.09 -22.26
N ALA A 105 -23.76 5.24 -21.36
CA ALA A 105 -24.99 4.47 -21.57
C ALA A 105 -26.20 5.40 -21.74
N VAL A 106 -26.37 6.37 -20.84
CA VAL A 106 -27.44 7.38 -20.93
C VAL A 106 -27.30 8.21 -22.21
N TRP A 107 -26.08 8.65 -22.54
CA TRP A 107 -25.81 9.41 -23.75
C TRP A 107 -26.15 8.61 -25.02
N ALA A 108 -25.76 7.34 -25.08
CA ALA A 108 -26.07 6.45 -26.20
C ALA A 108 -27.58 6.23 -26.36
N VAL A 109 -28.30 5.94 -25.26
CA VAL A 109 -29.76 5.80 -25.26
C VAL A 109 -30.45 7.10 -25.67
N SER A 110 -29.99 8.24 -25.15
CA SER A 110 -30.54 9.56 -25.53
C SER A 110 -30.33 9.91 -27.00
N ARG A 111 -29.32 9.32 -27.65
CA ARG A 111 -29.10 9.43 -29.10
C ARG A 111 -29.84 8.37 -29.92
N ALA A 112 -30.35 7.32 -29.30
CA ALA A 112 -30.93 6.18 -30.01
C ALA A 112 -32.35 6.42 -30.56
N ASP A 113 -33.10 7.42 -30.04
CA ASP A 113 -34.47 7.68 -30.49
C ASP A 113 -34.60 8.93 -31.38
N VAL A 114 -34.54 8.73 -32.71
CA VAL A 114 -35.37 9.43 -33.75
C VAL A 114 -35.57 8.55 -35.02
N THR A 115 -34.72 7.57 -35.35
CA THR A 115 -34.74 6.92 -36.69
C THR A 115 -35.53 5.61 -36.82
N GLY A 116 -35.95 4.97 -35.72
CA GLY A 116 -36.57 3.62 -35.77
C GLY A 116 -38.09 3.57 -35.98
N TYR A 117 -38.83 4.58 -35.50
CA TYR A 117 -40.30 4.55 -35.52
C TYR A 117 -40.93 5.26 -36.72
N ALA A 118 -40.22 6.20 -37.37
CA ALA A 118 -40.76 6.97 -38.50
C ALA A 118 -40.82 6.18 -39.82
N VAL A 119 -40.09 5.06 -39.96
CA VAL A 119 -40.03 4.28 -41.21
C VAL A 119 -41.10 3.19 -41.27
N ALA A 120 -41.80 2.91 -40.16
CA ALA A 120 -42.81 1.86 -40.09
C ALA A 120 -44.25 2.35 -40.36
N GLU A 121 -44.50 3.66 -40.42
CA GLU A 121 -45.84 4.22 -40.71
C GLU A 121 -46.04 4.62 -42.18
N GLU A 122 -45.02 4.54 -43.04
CA GLU A 122 -45.11 4.87 -44.48
C GLU A 122 -45.08 3.64 -45.43
N SER A 123 -45.26 2.42 -44.92
CA SER A 123 -45.35 1.19 -45.74
C SER A 123 -46.76 0.65 -45.89
#